data_AF-A0A4U2XZD8-F1
#
_entry.id   AF-A0A4U2XZD8-F1
#
_cell.length_a   1.000
_cell.length_b   1.000
_cell.length_c   1.000
_cell.angle_alpha   90.00
_cell.angle_beta   90.00
_cell.angle_gamma   90.00
#
_symmetry.space_group_name_H-M   'P 1'
#
loop_
_entity.id
_entity.type
_entity.pdbx_description
1 polymer ?
#
loop_
_entity_poly.entity_id
_entity_poly.type
_entity_poly.pdbx_seq_one_letter_code
_entity_poly.pdbx_strand_id
1 'polypeptide(L)'
;MEVIMKRWIVILICLFISGCAGLGDYSIDLSGNYSLLRTSSHNITIAPKSKNGEGMWDENVIPAKVVEVGWNKDYIIAKQQAYPNEEYFYWILNVKDEYVEGPFILNDFQKK
;
A
#
# COMPACT_ATOMS: atom_id res chain seq x y z
N MET A 1 -15.45 14.78 -44.92
CA MET A 1 -14.81 13.52 -44.44
C MET A 1 -13.81 13.78 -43.32
N GLU A 2 -13.02 14.86 -43.37
CA GLU A 2 -12.04 15.19 -42.31
C GLU A 2 -12.62 15.36 -40.91
N VAL A 3 -13.77 16.04 -40.76
CA VAL A 3 -14.39 16.27 -39.44
C VAL A 3 -14.86 14.96 -38.79
N ILE A 4 -15.37 14.03 -39.60
CA ILE A 4 -15.81 12.71 -39.13
C ILE A 4 -14.60 11.88 -38.69
N MET A 5 -13.54 11.84 -39.50
CA MET A 5 -12.30 11.12 -39.21
C MET A 5 -11.57 11.67 -37.97
N LYS A 6 -11.56 13.00 -37.79
CA LYS A 6 -10.98 13.65 -36.62
C LYS A 6 -11.74 13.34 -35.33
N ARG A 7 -13.07 13.19 -35.41
CA ARG A 7 -13.90 12.81 -34.25
C ARG A 7 -13.68 11.36 -33.82
N TRP A 8 -13.45 10.45 -34.77
CA TRP A 8 -13.08 9.07 -34.49
C TRP A 8 -11.69 8.96 -33.85
N ILE A 9 -10.72 9.76 -34.29
CA ILE A 9 -9.38 9.82 -33.68
C ILE A 9 -9.46 10.25 -32.21
N VAL A 10 -10.28 11.25 -31.87
CA VAL A 10 -10.45 11.70 -30.48
C VAL A 10 -11.07 10.60 -29.60
N ILE A 11 -12.08 9.89 -30.10
CA ILE A 11 -12.71 8.77 -29.37
C ILE A 11 -11.72 7.62 -29.15
N LEU A 12 -10.91 7.30 -30.17
CA LEU A 12 -9.90 6.26 -30.10
C LEU A 12 -8.81 6.63 -29.08
N ILE A 13 -8.36 7.88 -29.06
CA ILE A 13 -7.40 8.39 -28.07
C ILE A 13 -7.98 8.26 -26.65
N CYS A 14 -9.23 8.65 -26.41
CA CYS A 14 -9.87 8.53 -25.09
C CYS A 14 -9.92 7.08 -24.57
N LEU A 15 -10.08 6.08 -25.45
CA LEU A 15 -10.05 4.66 -25.08
C LEU A 15 -8.65 4.17 -24.66
N PHE A 16 -7.57 4.79 -25.16
CA PHE A 16 -6.20 4.45 -24.75
C PHE A 16 -5.78 5.11 -23.43
N ILE A 17 -6.46 6.17 -22.99
CA ILE A 17 -6.17 6.84 -21.71
C ILE A 17 -6.93 6.20 -20.53
N SER A 18 -7.89 5.31 -20.78
CA SER A 18 -8.52 4.52 -19.72
C SER A 18 -7.62 3.34 -19.32
N GLY A 19 -6.55 3.62 -18.59
CA GLY A 19 -5.79 2.61 -17.88
C GLY A 19 -6.62 2.05 -16.72
N CYS A 20 -6.64 0.73 -16.55
CA CYS A 20 -7.28 0.09 -15.40
C CYS A 20 -6.35 0.26 -14.18
N ALA A 21 -6.59 1.29 -13.36
CA ALA A 21 -5.87 1.45 -12.10
C ALA A 21 -6.29 0.31 -11.15
N GLY A 22 -5.38 -0.63 -10.86
CA GLY A 22 -5.56 -1.60 -9.75
C GLY A 22 -5.42 -3.09 -10.07
N LEU A 23 -5.02 -3.48 -11.28
CA LEU A 23 -4.92 -4.90 -11.67
C LEU A 23 -3.54 -5.55 -11.45
N GLY A 24 -2.51 -4.79 -11.07
CA GLY A 24 -1.14 -5.29 -10.92
C GLY A 24 -0.62 -5.28 -9.49
N ASP A 25 0.43 -6.07 -9.28
CA ASP A 25 1.29 -5.95 -8.11
C ASP A 25 1.95 -4.57 -8.12
N TYR A 26 2.05 -3.96 -6.95
CA TYR A 26 2.75 -2.69 -6.81
C TYR A 26 3.40 -2.55 -5.45
N SER A 27 4.41 -1.69 -5.40
CA SER A 27 5.04 -1.27 -4.16
C SER A 27 5.02 0.25 -4.05
N ILE A 28 4.78 0.76 -2.85
CA ILE A 28 4.90 2.19 -2.53
C ILE A 28 6.00 2.33 -1.48
N ASP A 29 6.96 3.21 -1.75
CA ASP A 29 8.01 3.52 -0.79
C ASP A 29 7.47 4.32 0.39
N LEU A 30 7.80 3.87 1.59
CA LEU A 30 7.49 4.53 2.85
C LEU A 30 8.80 5.07 3.46
N SER A 31 8.72 5.60 4.67
CA SER A 31 9.90 6.09 5.39
C SER A 31 10.91 4.99 5.70
N GLY A 32 12.18 5.37 5.76
CA GLY A 32 13.29 4.44 6.00
C GLY A 32 13.51 3.49 4.83
N ASN A 33 13.65 2.21 5.12
CA ASN A 33 13.79 1.15 4.13
C ASN A 33 12.50 0.36 3.90
N TYR A 34 11.33 0.85 4.35
CA TYR A 34 10.07 0.13 4.27
C TYR A 34 9.29 0.43 3.00
N SER A 35 8.50 -0.54 2.54
CA SER A 35 7.55 -0.38 1.45
C SER A 35 6.21 -0.99 1.82
N LEU A 36 5.12 -0.39 1.34
CA LEU A 36 3.82 -1.05 1.25
C LEU A 36 3.81 -1.92 0.00
N LEU A 37 3.44 -3.18 0.14
CA LEU A 37 3.44 -4.17 -0.93
C LEU A 37 2.04 -4.67 -1.16
N ARG A 38 1.57 -4.57 -2.40
CA ARG A 38 0.35 -5.25 -2.84
C ARG A 38 0.73 -6.33 -3.83
N THR A 39 0.44 -7.58 -3.48
CA THR A 39 0.53 -8.72 -4.43
C THR A 39 -0.83 -9.35 -4.73
N SER A 40 -1.90 -8.92 -4.04
CA SER A 40 -3.28 -9.25 -4.38
C SER A 40 -4.25 -8.28 -3.70
N SER A 41 -5.55 -8.40 -3.97
CA SER A 41 -6.59 -7.62 -3.27
C SER A 41 -6.66 -7.89 -1.77
N HIS A 42 -6.12 -9.03 -1.31
CA HIS A 42 -6.11 -9.43 0.10
C HIS A 42 -4.72 -9.43 0.71
N ASN A 43 -3.66 -9.46 -0.10
CA ASN A 43 -2.28 -9.43 0.36
C ASN A 43 -1.68 -8.05 0.13
N ILE A 44 -1.92 -7.17 1.11
CA ILE A 44 -1.36 -5.82 1.18
C ILE A 44 -0.61 -5.72 2.51
N THR A 45 0.72 -5.67 2.50
CA THR A 45 1.59 -5.74 3.69
C THR A 45 2.57 -4.58 3.75
N ILE A 46 3.29 -4.44 4.87
CA ILE A 46 4.46 -3.57 4.95
C ILE A 46 5.67 -4.42 5.34
N ALA A 47 6.75 -4.29 4.58
CA ALA A 47 8.00 -5.01 4.78
C ALA A 47 9.21 -4.11 4.48
N PRO A 48 10.36 -4.35 5.12
CA PRO A 48 11.60 -3.69 4.75
C PRO A 48 12.12 -4.25 3.42
N LYS A 49 12.75 -3.38 2.62
CA LYS A 49 13.50 -3.77 1.43
C LYS A 49 14.69 -4.64 1.84
N SER A 50 14.87 -5.75 1.14
CA SER A 50 15.94 -6.70 1.43
C SER A 50 17.31 -6.08 1.18
N LYS A 51 18.23 -6.28 2.13
CA LYS A 51 19.63 -5.90 1.96
C LYS A 51 20.40 -6.84 1.02
N ASN A 52 19.82 -8.01 0.72
CA ASN A 52 20.49 -9.12 0.04
C ASN A 52 20.15 -9.22 -1.46
N GLY A 53 19.26 -8.38 -2.00
CA GLY A 53 18.90 -8.41 -3.42
C GLY A 53 18.09 -7.20 -3.85
N GLU A 54 18.46 -6.59 -4.98
CA GLU A 54 17.73 -5.47 -5.57
C GLU A 54 16.31 -5.91 -5.96
N GLY A 55 15.30 -5.19 -5.46
CA GLY A 55 13.89 -5.46 -5.78
C GLY A 55 13.23 -6.58 -4.97
N MET A 56 13.83 -7.02 -3.86
CA MET A 56 13.20 -7.95 -2.91
C MET A 56 12.86 -7.27 -1.58
N TRP A 57 11.95 -7.88 -0.84
CA TRP A 57 11.56 -7.48 0.52
C TRP A 57 11.78 -8.63 1.48
N ASP A 58 12.13 -8.30 2.72
CA ASP A 58 12.28 -9.28 3.79
C ASP A 58 10.90 -9.60 4.41
N GLU A 59 10.88 -10.21 5.60
CA GLU A 59 9.64 -10.60 6.28
C GLU A 59 8.73 -9.38 6.56
N ASN A 60 7.41 -9.61 6.44
CA ASN A 60 6.41 -8.58 6.70
C ASN A 60 6.46 -8.15 8.17
N VAL A 61 6.65 -6.84 8.40
CA VAL A 61 6.59 -6.24 9.75
C VAL A 61 5.18 -5.84 10.14
N ILE A 62 4.33 -5.53 9.15
CA ILE A 62 2.88 -5.36 9.36
C ILE A 62 2.14 -6.30 8.40
N PRO A 63 1.34 -7.25 8.93
CA PRO A 63 0.69 -8.27 8.14
C PRO A 63 -0.49 -7.74 7.32
N ALA A 64 -0.93 -8.55 6.35
CA ALA A 64 -2.09 -8.24 5.53
C ALA A 64 -3.39 -8.32 6.34
N LYS A 65 -4.44 -7.56 6.02
CA LYS A 65 -4.61 -6.68 4.86
C LYS A 65 -4.53 -5.21 5.27
N VAL A 66 -3.43 -4.53 4.98
CA VAL A 66 -3.33 -3.08 5.18
C VAL A 66 -4.27 -2.38 4.21
N VAL A 67 -5.18 -1.57 4.75
CA VAL A 67 -6.20 -0.83 3.97
C VAL A 67 -5.91 0.66 3.90
N GLU A 68 -5.21 1.20 4.91
CA GLU A 68 -4.79 2.60 4.96
C GLU A 68 -3.41 2.68 5.61
N VAL A 69 -2.57 3.59 5.12
CA VAL A 69 -1.24 3.85 5.68
C VAL A 69 -0.95 5.35 5.64
N GLY A 70 -0.37 5.87 6.71
CA GLY A 70 0.16 7.23 6.81
C GLY A 70 1.57 7.19 7.39
N TRP A 71 2.47 8.05 6.91
CA TRP A 71 3.85 8.04 7.38
C TRP A 71 4.48 9.43 7.39
N ASN A 72 5.48 9.58 8.26
CA ASN A 72 6.43 10.69 8.27
C ASN A 72 7.84 10.11 8.44
N LYS A 73 8.88 10.96 8.54
CA LYS A 73 10.27 10.51 8.66
C LYS A 73 10.56 9.52 9.80
N ASP A 74 9.80 9.58 10.89
CA ASP A 74 10.08 8.83 12.13
C ASP A 74 9.12 7.64 12.31
N TYR A 75 7.90 7.72 11.77
CA TYR A 75 6.84 6.74 12.01
C TYR A 75 6.09 6.35 10.74
N ILE A 76 5.66 5.09 10.71
CA ILE A 76 4.66 4.55 9.80
C ILE A 76 3.47 4.06 10.64
N ILE A 77 2.28 4.50 10.29
CA ILE A 77 1.03 4.12 10.93
C ILE A 77 0.19 3.38 9.90
N ALA A 78 -0.32 2.20 10.25
CA ALA A 78 -1.12 1.39 9.35
C ALA A 78 -2.43 0.97 10.00
N LYS A 79 -3.50 0.95 9.20
CA LYS A 79 -4.78 0.32 9.51
C LYS A 79 -4.86 -0.98 8.73
N GLN A 80 -5.09 -2.06 9.45
CA GLN A 80 -5.22 -3.41 8.92
C GLN A 80 -6.66 -3.88 9.09
N GLN A 81 -7.23 -4.47 8.04
CA GLN A 81 -8.47 -5.22 8.13
C GLN A 81 -8.14 -6.70 8.37
N ALA A 82 -8.67 -7.28 9.44
CA ALA A 82 -8.62 -8.72 9.67
C ALA A 82 -9.41 -9.42 8.55
N TYR A 83 -8.85 -10.41 7.86
CA TYR A 83 -9.58 -11.16 6.84
C TYR A 83 -9.75 -12.62 7.30
N PRO A 84 -10.93 -13.24 7.14
CA PRO A 84 -12.14 -12.78 6.43
C PRO A 84 -13.10 -11.90 7.25
N ASN A 85 -12.71 -11.49 8.47
CA ASN A 85 -13.56 -10.66 9.32
C ASN A 85 -13.62 -9.20 8.81
N GLU A 86 -14.32 -8.32 9.55
CA GLU A 86 -14.35 -6.88 9.24
C GLU A 86 -13.81 -6.03 10.40
N GLU A 87 -13.07 -6.66 11.31
CA GLU A 87 -12.40 -5.97 12.40
C GLU A 87 -11.18 -5.21 11.90
N TYR A 88 -10.94 -4.04 12.50
CA TYR A 88 -9.80 -3.20 12.19
C TYR A 88 -8.80 -3.17 13.33
N PHE A 89 -7.54 -3.35 12.96
CA PHE A 89 -6.38 -3.22 13.84
C PHE A 89 -5.47 -2.08 13.37
N TYR A 90 -4.75 -1.50 14.32
CA TYR A 90 -3.85 -0.38 14.08
C TYR A 90 -2.44 -0.74 14.51
N TRP A 91 -1.46 -0.26 13.75
CA TRP A 91 -0.05 -0.55 13.94
C TRP A 91 0.75 0.75 13.91
N ILE A 92 1.78 0.83 14.74
CA ILE A 92 2.77 1.92 14.73
C ILE A 92 4.14 1.28 14.55
N LEU A 93 4.85 1.64 13.50
CA LEU A 93 6.25 1.29 13.29
C LEU A 93 7.10 2.54 13.52
N ASN A 94 8.02 2.47 14.47
CA ASN A 94 9.09 3.43 14.63
C ASN A 94 10.22 3.07 13.65
N VAL A 95 10.48 3.97 12.70
CA VAL A 95 11.42 3.74 11.59
C VAL A 95 12.86 3.69 12.07
N LYS A 96 13.20 4.51 13.07
CA LYS A 96 14.58 4.62 13.57
C LYS A 96 14.97 3.41 14.41
N ASP A 97 14.06 2.97 15.27
CA ASP A 97 14.31 1.90 16.23
C ASP A 97 13.92 0.51 15.67
N GLU A 98 13.42 0.47 14.42
CA GLU A 98 12.92 -0.73 13.73
C GLU A 98 11.90 -1.52 14.58
N TYR A 99 11.14 -0.80 15.42
CA TYR A 99 10.22 -1.37 16.41
C TYR A 99 8.77 -1.23 15.98
N VAL A 100 8.01 -2.32 16.06
CA VAL A 100 6.58 -2.38 15.73
C VAL A 100 5.76 -2.54 17.00
N GLU A 101 4.75 -1.69 17.13
CA GLU A 101 3.72 -1.76 18.15
C GLU A 101 2.37 -2.11 17.54
N GLY A 102 1.69 -3.10 18.12
CA GLY A 102 0.35 -3.53 17.70
C GLY A 102 0.20 -5.06 17.72
N PRO A 103 -0.94 -5.58 17.23
CA PRO A 103 -2.09 -4.81 16.75
C PRO A 103 -2.86 -4.16 17.90
N PHE A 104 -3.32 -2.92 17.69
CA PHE A 104 -4.24 -2.22 18.60
C PHE A 104 -5.66 -2.25 18.07
N ILE A 105 -6.65 -2.31 18.96
CA ILE A 105 -8.01 -1.87 18.63
C ILE A 105 -8.08 -0.34 18.64
N LEU A 106 -9.10 0.24 17.99
CA LEU A 106 -9.23 1.70 17.85
C LEU A 106 -9.10 2.46 19.19
N ASN A 107 -9.77 1.97 20.23
CA ASN A 107 -9.79 2.62 21.53
C ASN A 107 -8.41 2.67 22.21
N ASP A 108 -7.56 1.68 21.97
CA ASP A 108 -6.20 1.65 22.54
C ASP A 108 -5.22 2.42 21.68
N PHE A 109 -5.41 2.39 20.35
CA PHE A 109 -4.66 3.21 19.42
C PHE A 109 -4.83 4.70 19.68
N GLN A 110 -6.06 5.17 19.96
CA GLN A 110 -6.33 6.59 20.25
C GLN A 110 -5.71 7.11 21.55
N LYS A 111 -5.19 6.22 22.41
CA LYS A 111 -4.50 6.59 23.66
C LYS A 111 -2.99 6.67 23.52
N LYS A 112 -2.44 6.30 22.35
CA LYS A 112 -1.03 6.45 22.01
C LYS A 112 -0.72 7.89 21.63
#